data_AF-A0A2G6GT01-F1
#
_entry.id   AF-A0A2G6GT01-F1
#
_cell.length_a   1.000
_cell.length_b   1.000
_cell.length_c   1.000
_cell.angle_alpha   90.00
_cell.angle_beta   90.00
_cell.angle_gamma   90.00
#
_symmetry.space_group_name_H-M   'P 1'
#
loop_
_entity.id
_entity.type
_entity.pdbx_description
1 polymer ?
#
loop_
_entity_poly.entity_id
_entity_poly.type
_entity_poly.pdbx_seq_one_letter_code
_entity_poly.pdbx_strand_id
1 'polypeptide(L)'
;MKVFITTFLFLFTTSFLFSQESARLYNSGIEKMKAKQYKEANDIFLKAIAEAQKEGKTAKGSWYYQVATSALRSKQFDKAIAYYDSAIVRNYKKPGKCQLYKATAYQKKNDTENYLQTLKEGFEKYPKNPEFGMKLGLSHYSTAATHQSEASKLTKSNPAKCKEELLNAKKAFESAKPYLEKTKEILAAKVEKAKKPKQKAKNQKKLEKTKQALDATTKALPEIDQAIKALDEANK
;
A
#
# COMPACT_ATOMS: atom_id res chain seq x y z
N MET A 1 15.92 12.04 74.67
CA MET A 1 16.08 10.63 74.28
C MET A 1 14.72 9.96 74.49
N LYS A 2 13.94 9.43 73.55
CA LYS A 2 14.02 9.11 72.11
C LYS A 2 12.61 9.37 71.55
N VAL A 3 12.53 9.99 70.38
CA VAL A 3 11.28 10.16 69.59
C VAL A 3 11.11 8.88 68.76
N PHE A 4 10.03 8.13 68.96
CA PHE A 4 9.61 7.07 68.04
C PHE A 4 8.54 7.63 67.10
N ILE A 5 8.98 8.15 65.96
CA ILE A 5 8.12 8.37 64.79
C ILE A 5 8.02 7.02 64.08
N THR A 6 6.86 6.38 64.18
CA THR A 6 6.50 5.23 63.37
C THR A 6 6.33 5.68 61.92
N THR A 7 7.33 5.34 61.11
CA THR A 7 7.39 5.59 59.67
C THR A 7 6.22 4.94 58.94
N PHE A 8 5.47 5.79 58.24
CA PHE A 8 4.46 5.45 57.24
C PHE A 8 5.12 4.64 56.11
N LEU A 9 4.90 3.31 56.07
CA LEU A 9 5.41 2.47 55.00
C LEU A 9 4.58 2.72 53.74
N PHE A 10 5.19 3.52 52.87
CA PHE A 10 4.75 3.95 51.56
C PHE A 10 4.21 2.78 50.70
N LEU A 11 2.92 2.84 50.34
CA LEU A 11 2.30 2.14 49.22
C LEU A 11 3.04 2.49 47.92
N PHE A 12 4.06 1.72 47.54
CA PHE A 12 4.78 1.95 46.28
C PHE A 12 5.13 0.66 45.51
N THR A 13 4.34 -0.40 45.66
CA THR A 13 4.56 -1.66 44.93
C THR A 13 3.58 -1.94 43.79
N THR A 14 2.45 -1.21 43.70
CA THR A 14 1.47 -1.45 42.64
C THR A 14 1.93 -0.94 41.27
N SER A 15 2.81 0.06 41.22
CA SER A 15 3.25 0.70 39.96
C SER A 15 4.15 -0.20 39.08
N PHE A 16 4.79 -1.22 39.65
CA PHE A 16 5.71 -2.09 38.90
C PHE A 16 4.99 -3.20 38.12
N LEU A 17 3.89 -3.73 38.67
CA LEU A 17 3.09 -4.82 38.09
C LEU A 17 2.33 -4.40 36.82
N PHE A 18 1.85 -3.15 36.76
CA PHE A 18 1.15 -2.66 35.58
C PHE A 18 2.07 -2.61 34.37
N SER A 19 3.36 -2.31 34.53
CA SER A 19 4.28 -2.11 33.41
C SER A 19 4.50 -3.36 32.51
N GLN A 20 4.04 -4.53 32.95
CA GLN A 20 4.28 -5.82 32.30
C GLN A 20 3.12 -6.31 31.42
N GLU A 21 1.87 -5.93 31.69
CA GLU A 21 0.71 -6.56 31.02
C GLU A 21 0.57 -6.10 29.56
N SER A 22 0.71 -4.81 29.25
CA SER A 22 0.71 -4.36 27.85
C SER A 22 1.80 -5.02 27.01
N ALA A 23 2.99 -5.23 27.58
CA ALA A 23 4.09 -5.92 26.92
C ALA A 23 3.81 -7.43 26.75
N ARG A 24 3.22 -8.08 27.75
CA ARG A 24 2.81 -9.49 27.69
C ARG A 24 1.75 -9.71 26.61
N LEU A 25 0.72 -8.87 26.59
CA LEU A 25 -0.33 -8.88 25.57
C LEU A 25 0.27 -8.64 24.19
N TYR A 26 1.15 -7.64 24.04
CA TYR A 26 1.79 -7.37 22.76
C TYR A 26 2.55 -8.61 22.25
N ASN A 27 3.36 -9.25 23.10
CA ASN A 27 4.08 -10.48 22.72
C ASN A 27 3.13 -11.64 22.39
N SER A 28 2.04 -11.81 23.14
CA SER A 28 0.99 -12.79 22.81
C SER A 28 0.37 -12.53 21.43
N GLY A 29 0.12 -11.26 21.08
CA GLY A 29 -0.34 -10.87 19.75
C GLY A 29 0.65 -11.23 18.65
N ILE A 30 1.97 -11.15 18.91
CA ILE A 30 3.01 -11.59 17.98
C ILE A 30 2.94 -13.10 17.77
N GLU A 31 2.73 -13.90 18.82
CA GLU A 31 2.57 -15.35 18.69
C GLU A 31 1.32 -15.70 17.88
N LYS A 32 0.21 -15.01 18.11
CA LYS A 32 -1.00 -15.15 17.27
C LYS A 32 -0.76 -14.78 15.82
N MET A 33 0.05 -13.75 15.55
CA MET A 33 0.45 -13.41 14.18
C MET A 33 1.27 -14.52 13.51
N LYS A 34 2.19 -15.16 14.24
CA LYS A 34 2.98 -16.30 13.75
C LYS A 34 2.10 -17.52 13.48
N ALA A 35 1.14 -17.79 14.38
CA ALA A 35 0.12 -18.83 14.25
C ALA A 35 -0.94 -18.54 13.17
N LYS A 36 -0.83 -17.41 12.45
CA LYS A 36 -1.77 -16.96 11.42
C LYS A 36 -3.19 -16.66 11.94
N GLN A 37 -3.36 -16.52 13.25
CA GLN A 37 -4.61 -16.18 13.93
C GLN A 37 -4.81 -14.65 13.92
N TYR A 38 -5.04 -14.07 12.75
CA TYR A 38 -4.95 -12.61 12.56
C TYR A 38 -6.04 -11.81 13.28
N LYS A 39 -7.25 -12.34 13.36
CA LYS A 39 -8.35 -11.66 14.06
C LYS A 39 -8.06 -11.58 15.56
N GLU A 40 -7.70 -12.72 16.15
CA GLU A 40 -7.29 -12.81 17.56
C GLU A 40 -6.06 -11.93 17.85
N ALA A 41 -5.06 -11.95 16.97
CA ALA A 41 -3.91 -11.07 17.10
C ALA A 41 -4.29 -9.59 17.09
N ASN A 42 -5.24 -9.19 16.22
CA ASN A 42 -5.76 -7.83 16.18
C ASN A 42 -6.41 -7.45 17.51
N ASP A 43 -7.29 -8.30 18.03
CA ASP A 43 -7.99 -8.08 19.29
C ASP A 43 -6.99 -7.97 20.46
N ILE A 44 -5.95 -8.80 20.49
CA ILE A 44 -4.90 -8.76 21.52
C ILE A 44 -4.02 -7.50 21.41
N PHE A 45 -3.63 -7.08 20.20
CA PHE A 45 -2.85 -5.85 20.05
C PHE A 45 -3.65 -4.61 20.46
N LEU A 46 -4.96 -4.57 20.20
CA LEU A 46 -5.84 -3.50 20.67
C LEU A 46 -5.90 -3.47 22.20
N LYS A 47 -6.04 -4.64 22.84
CA LYS A 47 -5.96 -4.76 24.31
C LYS A 47 -4.62 -4.29 24.85
N ALA A 48 -3.51 -4.65 24.20
CA ALA A 48 -2.18 -4.19 24.59
C ALA A 48 -2.07 -2.65 24.56
N ILE A 49 -2.58 -2.00 23.51
CA ILE A 49 -2.59 -0.53 23.40
C ILE A 49 -3.44 0.10 24.50
N ALA A 50 -4.64 -0.45 24.76
CA ALA A 50 -5.52 0.05 25.82
C ALA A 50 -4.88 -0.08 27.21
N GLU A 51 -4.16 -1.18 27.46
CA GLU A 51 -3.49 -1.41 28.75
C GLU A 51 -2.24 -0.52 28.90
N ALA A 52 -1.49 -0.31 27.81
CA ALA A 52 -0.40 0.68 27.82
C ALA A 52 -0.91 2.08 28.20
N GLN A 53 -2.09 2.48 27.71
CA GLN A 53 -2.68 3.77 28.06
C GLN A 53 -3.05 3.87 29.54
N LYS A 54 -3.63 2.82 30.13
CA LYS A 54 -3.92 2.75 31.58
C LYS A 54 -2.64 2.75 32.43
N GLU A 55 -1.56 2.17 31.92
CA GLU A 55 -0.21 2.23 32.49
C GLU A 55 0.44 3.64 32.39
N GLY A 56 -0.25 4.63 31.81
CA GLY A 56 0.30 5.96 31.56
C GLY A 56 1.35 5.99 30.42
N LYS A 57 1.43 4.93 29.61
CA LYS A 57 2.39 4.81 28.50
C LYS A 57 1.74 5.15 27.16
N THR A 58 2.53 5.78 26.30
CA THR A 58 2.12 5.99 24.90
C THR A 58 2.52 4.78 24.05
N ALA A 59 1.54 4.16 23.39
CA ALA A 59 1.81 3.07 22.45
C ALA A 59 2.64 3.57 21.25
N LYS A 60 3.69 2.80 20.92
CA LYS A 60 4.63 3.12 19.82
C LYS A 60 3.96 2.95 18.46
N GLY A 61 4.39 3.70 17.43
CA GLY A 61 3.87 3.52 16.06
C GLY A 61 3.99 2.10 15.51
N SER A 62 4.96 1.31 15.99
CA SER A 62 5.06 -0.11 15.65
C SER A 62 3.89 -0.96 16.13
N TRP A 63 3.23 -0.59 17.23
CA TRP A 63 2.07 -1.32 17.76
C TRP A 63 0.86 -1.11 16.85
N TYR A 64 0.60 0.15 16.45
CA TYR A 64 -0.43 0.49 15.47
C TYR A 64 -0.18 -0.18 14.11
N TYR A 65 1.08 -0.29 13.68
CA TYR A 65 1.44 -1.05 12.47
C TYR A 65 1.06 -2.55 12.60
N GLN A 66 1.22 -3.15 13.78
CA GLN A 66 0.84 -4.55 14.00
C GLN A 66 -0.68 -4.73 14.00
N VAL A 67 -1.42 -3.81 14.63
CA VAL A 67 -2.90 -3.76 14.54
C VAL A 67 -3.33 -3.64 13.08
N ALA A 68 -2.80 -2.68 12.34
CA ALA A 68 -3.15 -2.48 10.94
C ALA A 68 -2.86 -3.72 10.08
N THR A 69 -1.72 -4.37 10.31
CA THR A 69 -1.31 -5.56 9.55
C THR A 69 -2.16 -6.79 9.90
N SER A 70 -2.52 -6.99 11.17
CA SER A 70 -3.43 -8.07 11.56
C SER A 70 -4.85 -7.81 11.06
N ALA A 71 -5.33 -6.56 11.08
CA ALA A 71 -6.60 -6.14 10.49
C ALA A 71 -6.62 -6.41 8.97
N LEU A 72 -5.59 -6.01 8.23
CA LEU A 72 -5.48 -6.25 6.79
C LEU A 72 -5.54 -7.75 6.47
N ARG A 73 -4.82 -8.58 7.24
CA ARG A 73 -4.79 -10.04 7.03
C ARG A 73 -6.06 -10.75 7.47
N SER A 74 -6.84 -10.16 8.36
CA SER A 74 -8.18 -10.62 8.76
C SER A 74 -9.30 -9.97 7.95
N LYS A 75 -8.99 -9.27 6.84
CA LYS A 75 -9.94 -8.60 5.94
C LYS A 75 -10.75 -7.47 6.58
N GLN A 76 -10.30 -6.93 7.71
CA GLN A 76 -10.88 -5.75 8.36
C GLN A 76 -10.28 -4.48 7.74
N PHE A 77 -10.64 -4.18 6.49
CA PHE A 77 -9.94 -3.19 5.67
C PHE A 77 -10.03 -1.75 6.21
N ASP A 78 -11.20 -1.31 6.69
CA ASP A 78 -11.36 0.04 7.23
C ASP A 78 -10.51 0.25 8.50
N LYS A 79 -10.47 -0.76 9.38
CA LYS A 79 -9.55 -0.76 10.52
C LYS A 79 -8.09 -0.70 10.04
N ALA A 80 -7.73 -1.52 9.06
CA ALA A 80 -6.36 -1.52 8.54
C ALA A 80 -5.93 -0.13 8.04
N ILE A 81 -6.80 0.55 7.29
CA ILE A 81 -6.56 1.91 6.78
C ILE A 81 -6.31 2.88 7.94
N ALA A 82 -7.24 2.98 8.90
CA ALA A 82 -7.14 3.90 10.02
C ALA A 82 -5.89 3.64 10.90
N TYR A 83 -5.55 2.37 11.14
CA TYR A 83 -4.40 2.01 11.96
C TYR A 83 -3.06 2.18 11.22
N TYR A 84 -3.02 2.09 9.88
CA TYR A 84 -1.82 2.47 9.11
C TYR A 84 -1.56 3.98 9.18
N ASP A 85 -2.60 4.81 9.10
CA ASP A 85 -2.48 6.27 9.29
C ASP A 85 -1.99 6.59 10.71
N SER A 86 -2.57 5.93 11.72
CA SER A 86 -2.11 6.05 13.11
C SER A 86 -0.63 5.67 13.28
N ALA A 87 -0.17 4.63 12.60
CA ALA A 87 1.24 4.24 12.63
C ALA A 87 2.16 5.30 12.00
N ILE A 88 1.72 5.95 10.91
CA ILE A 88 2.46 7.02 10.24
C ILE A 88 2.56 8.26 11.14
N VAL A 89 1.42 8.72 11.71
CA VAL A 89 1.37 9.87 12.63
C VAL A 89 2.28 9.67 13.84
N ARG A 90 2.40 8.42 14.32
CA ARG A 90 3.27 8.04 15.44
C ARG A 90 4.71 7.70 15.02
N ASN A 91 5.18 8.27 13.92
CA ASN A 91 6.55 8.17 13.42
C ASN A 91 7.08 6.73 13.29
N TYR A 92 6.23 5.78 12.87
CA TYR A 92 6.71 4.44 12.59
C TYR A 92 7.77 4.48 11.50
N LYS A 93 8.93 3.86 11.77
CA LYS A 93 10.16 3.89 10.96
C LYS A 93 10.06 3.48 9.49
N LYS A 94 8.91 2.96 9.04
CA LYS A 94 8.67 2.55 7.64
C LYS A 94 7.34 3.12 7.13
N PRO A 95 7.17 4.46 7.08
CA PRO A 95 5.88 5.06 6.76
C PRO A 95 5.46 4.79 5.31
N GLY A 96 6.40 4.72 4.35
CA GLY A 96 6.11 4.29 2.99
C GLY A 96 5.62 2.84 2.88
N LYS A 97 5.96 1.97 3.84
CA LYS A 97 5.40 0.61 3.91
C LYS A 97 3.95 0.63 4.42
N CYS A 98 3.65 1.48 5.39
CA CYS A 98 2.27 1.71 5.84
C CYS A 98 1.40 2.23 4.69
N GLN A 99 1.87 3.24 3.95
CA GLN A 99 1.13 3.80 2.81
C GLN A 99 0.85 2.74 1.72
N LEU A 100 1.82 1.87 1.40
CA LEU A 100 1.60 0.76 0.45
C LEU A 100 0.55 -0.26 0.94
N TYR A 101 0.55 -0.55 2.24
CA TYR A 101 -0.41 -1.49 2.81
C TYR A 101 -1.80 -0.87 2.99
N LYS A 102 -1.89 0.44 3.25
CA LYS A 102 -3.13 1.22 3.15
C LYS A 102 -3.69 1.16 1.72
N ALA A 103 -2.87 1.40 0.70
CA ALA A 103 -3.29 1.22 -0.69
C ALA A 103 -3.77 -0.22 -0.96
N THR A 104 -3.07 -1.22 -0.43
CA THR A 104 -3.48 -2.63 -0.56
C THR A 104 -4.82 -2.91 0.12
N ALA A 105 -5.15 -2.24 1.23
CA ALA A 105 -6.44 -2.35 1.89
C ALA A 105 -7.56 -1.79 1.01
N TYR A 106 -7.37 -0.58 0.44
CA TYR A 106 -8.32 -0.01 -0.53
C TYR A 106 -8.51 -0.90 -1.76
N GLN A 107 -7.42 -1.42 -2.32
CA GLN A 107 -7.47 -2.36 -3.44
C GLN A 107 -8.33 -3.60 -3.10
N LYS A 108 -8.15 -4.17 -1.90
CA LYS A 108 -8.91 -5.35 -1.46
C LYS A 108 -10.37 -5.05 -1.10
N LYS A 109 -10.70 -3.77 -0.84
CA LYS A 109 -12.07 -3.27 -0.67
C LYS A 109 -12.73 -2.97 -2.02
N ASN A 110 -12.02 -3.13 -3.15
CA ASN A 110 -12.43 -2.69 -4.48
C ASN A 110 -12.65 -1.17 -4.56
N ASP A 111 -12.01 -0.41 -3.67
CA ASP A 111 -12.04 1.04 -3.66
C ASP A 111 -10.89 1.56 -4.54
N THR A 112 -11.16 1.58 -5.85
CA THR A 112 -10.16 1.92 -6.88
C THR A 112 -9.71 3.38 -6.78
N GLU A 113 -10.62 4.30 -6.46
CA GLU A 113 -10.32 5.73 -6.34
C GLU A 113 -9.32 5.98 -5.21
N ASN A 114 -9.63 5.54 -3.99
CA ASN A 114 -8.73 5.73 -2.87
C ASN A 114 -7.44 4.90 -3.01
N TYR A 115 -7.49 3.76 -3.70
CA TYR A 115 -6.29 3.00 -4.03
C TYR A 115 -5.33 3.81 -4.90
N LEU A 116 -5.81 4.38 -6.01
CA LEU A 116 -4.98 5.18 -6.93
C LEU A 116 -4.49 6.45 -6.24
N GLN A 117 -5.35 7.14 -5.50
CA GLN A 117 -4.98 8.34 -4.75
C GLN A 117 -3.89 8.06 -3.70
N THR A 118 -4.06 7.01 -2.89
CA THR A 118 -3.08 6.61 -1.86
C THR A 118 -1.73 6.25 -2.49
N LEU A 119 -1.73 5.60 -3.66
CA LEU A 119 -0.50 5.30 -4.39
C LEU A 119 0.17 6.55 -4.95
N LYS A 120 -0.60 7.50 -5.49
CA LYS A 120 -0.10 8.77 -6.03
C LYS A 120 0.60 9.58 -4.94
N GLU A 121 -0.07 9.79 -3.80
CA GLU A 121 0.54 10.42 -2.61
C GLU A 121 1.80 9.70 -2.15
N GLY A 122 1.77 8.36 -2.17
CA GLY A 122 2.92 7.54 -1.82
C GLY A 122 4.08 7.68 -2.80
N PHE A 123 3.80 7.83 -4.10
CA PHE A 123 4.80 8.06 -5.13
C PHE A 123 5.48 9.43 -4.97
N GLU A 124 4.70 10.45 -4.66
CA GLU A 124 5.17 11.82 -4.41
C GLU A 124 6.02 11.90 -3.13
N LYS A 125 5.53 11.31 -2.03
CA LYS A 125 6.18 11.38 -0.72
C LYS A 125 7.37 10.41 -0.58
N TYR A 126 7.37 9.31 -1.32
CA TYR A 126 8.41 8.28 -1.26
C TYR A 126 8.97 7.95 -2.65
N PRO A 127 9.57 8.94 -3.36
CA PRO A 127 9.93 8.80 -4.78
C PRO A 127 11.01 7.75 -5.04
N LYS A 128 11.78 7.33 -4.03
CA LYS A 128 12.77 6.25 -4.12
C LYS A 128 12.17 4.85 -3.93
N ASN A 129 10.88 4.74 -3.65
CA ASN A 129 10.18 3.47 -3.54
C ASN A 129 9.47 3.13 -4.86
N PRO A 130 10.02 2.21 -5.68
CA PRO A 130 9.44 1.90 -6.99
C PRO A 130 8.08 1.21 -6.91
N GLU A 131 7.67 0.69 -5.74
CA GLU A 131 6.40 -0.03 -5.64
C GLU A 131 5.18 0.86 -5.87
N PHE A 132 5.25 2.15 -5.56
CA PHE A 132 4.14 3.07 -5.82
C PHE A 132 3.95 3.30 -7.32
N GLY A 133 5.01 3.75 -8.01
CA GLY A 133 4.95 4.02 -9.44
C GLY A 133 4.69 2.76 -10.26
N MET A 134 5.27 1.61 -9.87
CA MET A 134 4.98 0.33 -10.51
C MET A 134 3.49 -0.04 -10.39
N LYS A 135 2.88 0.14 -9.21
CA LYS A 135 1.46 -0.17 -9.00
C LYS A 135 0.54 0.80 -9.75
N LEU A 136 0.84 2.10 -9.74
CA LEU A 136 0.10 3.11 -10.50
C LEU A 136 0.16 2.84 -12.00
N GLY A 137 1.38 2.73 -12.53
CA GLY A 137 1.60 2.50 -13.95
C GLY A 137 0.93 1.22 -14.45
N LEU A 138 1.06 0.12 -13.71
CA LEU A 138 0.41 -1.14 -14.07
C LEU A 138 -1.12 -1.11 -13.92
N SER A 139 -1.66 -0.33 -12.98
CA SER A 139 -3.11 -0.17 -12.85
C SER A 139 -3.69 0.60 -14.03
N HIS A 140 -3.08 1.74 -14.40
CA HIS A 140 -3.50 2.49 -15.57
C HIS A 140 -3.31 1.68 -16.87
N TYR A 141 -2.20 0.97 -17.02
CA TYR A 141 -1.98 0.04 -18.13
C TYR A 141 -3.09 -1.03 -18.22
N SER A 142 -3.47 -1.62 -17.08
CA SER A 142 -4.54 -2.62 -17.05
C SER A 142 -5.88 -2.02 -17.45
N THR A 143 -6.20 -0.81 -16.99
CA THR A 143 -7.41 -0.08 -17.39
C THR A 143 -7.41 0.17 -18.90
N ALA A 144 -6.28 0.59 -19.46
CA ALA A 144 -6.14 0.81 -20.90
C ALA A 144 -6.38 -0.47 -21.71
N ALA A 145 -5.79 -1.59 -21.28
CA ALA A 145 -5.97 -2.89 -21.92
C ALA A 145 -7.43 -3.37 -21.88
N THR A 146 -8.16 -3.10 -20.79
CA THR A 146 -9.60 -3.38 -20.71
C THR A 146 -10.37 -2.58 -21.75
N HIS A 147 -10.15 -1.28 -21.86
CA HIS A 147 -10.81 -0.43 -22.86
C HIS A 147 -10.45 -0.84 -24.30
N GLN A 148 -9.20 -1.20 -24.59
CA GLN A 148 -8.84 -1.75 -25.91
C GLN A 148 -9.59 -3.05 -26.22
N SER A 149 -9.73 -3.93 -25.23
CA SER A 149 -10.49 -5.18 -25.40
C SER A 149 -11.96 -4.90 -25.68
N GLU A 150 -12.58 -3.94 -24.99
CA GLU A 150 -13.98 -3.55 -25.27
C GLU A 150 -14.12 -2.89 -26.65
N ALA A 151 -13.21 -1.99 -27.03
CA ALA A 151 -13.19 -1.39 -28.36
C ALA A 151 -13.16 -2.46 -29.48
N SER A 152 -12.33 -3.50 -29.33
CA SER A 152 -12.21 -4.57 -30.33
C SER A 152 -13.49 -5.36 -30.59
N LYS A 153 -14.43 -5.41 -29.62
CA LYS A 153 -15.73 -6.07 -29.76
C LYS A 153 -16.75 -5.20 -30.50
N LEU A 154 -16.50 -3.90 -30.59
CA LEU A 154 -17.44 -2.89 -31.07
C LEU A 154 -17.14 -2.41 -32.49
N THR A 155 -15.97 -2.74 -33.05
CA THR A 155 -15.46 -2.17 -34.32
C THR A 155 -16.45 -2.23 -35.48
N LYS A 156 -17.30 -3.26 -35.55
CA LYS A 156 -18.31 -3.41 -36.62
C LYS A 156 -19.74 -3.11 -36.18
N SER A 157 -20.03 -3.20 -34.88
CA SER A 157 -21.40 -3.14 -34.34
C SER A 157 -21.77 -1.75 -33.82
N ASN A 158 -20.79 -0.96 -33.37
CA ASN A 158 -21.01 0.38 -32.85
C ASN A 158 -19.73 1.24 -32.97
N PRO A 159 -19.50 1.90 -34.11
CA PRO A 159 -18.30 2.72 -34.35
C PRO A 159 -18.13 3.87 -33.35
N ALA A 160 -19.21 4.53 -32.94
CA ALA A 160 -19.17 5.63 -31.97
C ALA A 160 -18.67 5.14 -30.60
N LYS A 161 -19.24 4.03 -30.10
CA LYS A 161 -18.80 3.43 -28.84
C LYS A 161 -17.38 2.84 -28.94
N CYS A 162 -17.01 2.28 -30.09
CA CYS A 162 -15.63 1.85 -30.36
C CYS A 162 -14.64 3.02 -30.19
N LYS A 163 -14.95 4.18 -30.78
CA LYS A 163 -14.13 5.39 -30.63
C LYS A 163 -14.04 5.86 -29.18
N GLU A 164 -15.15 5.83 -28.43
CA GLU A 164 -15.17 6.18 -27.00
C GLU A 164 -14.22 5.27 -26.18
N GLU A 165 -14.30 3.96 -26.38
CA GLU A 165 -13.42 2.99 -25.71
C GLU A 165 -11.94 3.22 -26.08
N LEU A 166 -11.65 3.52 -27.36
CA LEU A 166 -10.29 3.87 -27.78
C LEU A 166 -9.77 5.15 -27.12
N LEU A 167 -10.61 6.19 -26.96
CA LEU A 167 -10.24 7.41 -26.25
C LEU A 167 -9.96 7.14 -24.76
N ASN A 168 -10.77 6.30 -24.12
CA ASN A 168 -10.55 5.88 -22.74
C ASN A 168 -9.26 5.07 -22.58
N ALA A 169 -8.98 4.17 -23.52
CA ALA A 169 -7.72 3.43 -23.57
C ALA A 169 -6.52 4.37 -23.71
N LYS A 170 -6.59 5.34 -24.62
CA LYS A 170 -5.54 6.35 -24.84
C LYS A 170 -5.24 7.12 -23.56
N LYS A 171 -6.27 7.70 -22.92
CA LYS A 171 -6.14 8.45 -21.66
C LYS A 171 -5.49 7.62 -20.55
N ALA A 172 -5.84 6.34 -20.45
CA ALA A 172 -5.26 5.44 -19.47
C ALA A 172 -3.79 5.10 -19.78
N PHE A 173 -3.41 4.89 -21.04
CA PHE A 173 -2.00 4.71 -21.43
C PHE A 173 -1.16 5.97 -21.18
N GLU A 174 -1.68 7.14 -21.51
CA GLU A 174 -1.04 8.43 -21.23
C GLU A 174 -0.79 8.60 -19.73
N SER A 175 -1.77 8.20 -18.90
CA SER A 175 -1.62 8.19 -17.43
C SER A 175 -0.58 7.18 -16.96
N ALA A 176 -0.50 5.99 -17.58
CA ALA A 176 0.44 4.94 -17.20
C ALA A 176 1.90 5.31 -17.49
N LYS A 177 2.16 5.90 -18.66
CA LYS A 177 3.49 6.16 -19.21
C LYS A 177 4.46 6.84 -18.23
N PRO A 178 4.16 8.02 -17.65
CA PRO A 178 5.12 8.73 -16.79
C PRO A 178 5.48 7.95 -15.52
N TYR A 179 4.53 7.19 -14.96
CA TYR A 179 4.81 6.36 -13.79
C TYR A 179 5.70 5.16 -14.15
N LEU A 180 5.47 4.54 -15.30
CA LEU A 180 6.26 3.41 -15.78
C LEU A 180 7.69 3.85 -16.14
N GLU A 181 7.87 4.98 -16.82
CA GLU A 181 9.17 5.56 -17.16
C GLU A 181 10.01 5.85 -15.92
N LYS A 182 9.48 6.66 -15.00
CA LYS A 182 10.19 7.01 -13.76
C LYS A 182 10.47 5.78 -12.89
N THR A 183 9.54 4.82 -12.85
CA THR A 183 9.75 3.56 -12.11
C THR A 183 10.85 2.69 -12.74
N LYS A 184 10.94 2.64 -14.07
CA LYS A 184 12.00 1.93 -14.81
C LYS A 184 13.36 2.45 -14.38
N GLU A 185 13.55 3.76 -14.35
CA GLU A 185 14.80 4.40 -13.92
C GLU A 185 15.17 4.04 -12.47
N ILE A 186 14.21 4.17 -11.54
CA ILE A 186 14.42 3.81 -10.13
C ILE A 186 14.82 2.33 -9.99
N LEU A 187 14.16 1.44 -10.74
CA LEU A 187 14.44 0.01 -10.68
C LEU A 187 15.78 -0.34 -11.30
N ALA A 188 16.16 0.27 -12.42
CA ALA A 188 17.47 0.10 -13.05
C ALA A 188 18.60 0.48 -12.09
N ALA A 189 18.52 1.67 -11.47
CA ALA A 189 19.48 2.10 -10.46
C ALA A 189 19.52 1.15 -9.24
N LYS A 190 18.40 0.54 -8.86
CA LYS A 190 18.33 -0.45 -7.77
C LYS A 190 18.87 -1.83 -8.16
N VAL A 191 18.84 -2.21 -9.43
CA VAL A 191 19.49 -3.44 -9.93
C VAL A 191 20.99 -3.27 -9.87
N GLU A 192 21.49 -2.14 -10.37
CA GLU A 192 22.92 -1.80 -10.41
C GLU A 192 23.52 -1.77 -8.99
N LYS A 193 22.86 -1.07 -8.06
CA LYS A 193 23.35 -0.90 -6.68
C LYS A 193 23.15 -2.13 -5.77
N ALA A 194 22.45 -3.18 -6.23
CA ALA A 194 22.13 -4.32 -5.39
C ALA A 194 23.32 -5.26 -5.18
N LYS A 195 23.91 -5.23 -3.97
CA LYS A 195 25.01 -6.12 -3.57
C LYS A 195 24.60 -7.59 -3.40
N LYS A 196 23.36 -7.85 -3.00
CA LYS A 196 22.88 -9.22 -2.71
C LYS A 196 22.18 -9.81 -3.93
N PRO A 197 22.56 -11.01 -4.42
CA PRO A 197 21.97 -11.62 -5.62
C PRO A 197 20.45 -11.72 -5.58
N LYS A 198 19.89 -12.16 -4.45
CA LYS A 198 18.43 -12.26 -4.25
C LYS A 198 17.70 -10.91 -4.39
N GLN A 199 18.33 -9.82 -3.93
CA GLN A 199 17.75 -8.48 -4.04
C GLN A 199 17.87 -7.95 -5.48
N LYS A 200 19.00 -8.20 -6.14
CA LYS A 200 19.22 -7.86 -7.55
C LYS A 200 18.20 -8.56 -8.44
N ALA A 201 18.04 -9.88 -8.30
CA ALA A 201 17.05 -10.66 -9.05
C ALA A 201 15.61 -10.18 -8.82
N LYS A 202 15.24 -9.85 -7.57
CA LYS A 202 13.90 -9.28 -7.27
C LYS A 202 13.69 -7.94 -7.97
N ASN A 203 14.70 -7.07 -7.98
CA ASN A 203 14.62 -5.77 -8.65
C ASN A 203 14.59 -5.94 -10.18
N GLN A 204 15.38 -6.88 -10.73
CA GLN A 204 15.39 -7.20 -12.15
C GLN A 204 14.01 -7.66 -12.63
N LYS A 205 13.39 -8.60 -11.91
CA LYS A 205 12.03 -9.07 -12.26
C LYS A 205 11.01 -7.94 -12.30
N LYS A 206 11.09 -6.99 -11.37
CA LYS A 206 10.23 -5.81 -11.35
C LYS A 206 10.55 -4.87 -12.52
N LEU A 207 11.83 -4.70 -12.84
CA LEU A 207 12.29 -3.87 -13.96
C LEU A 207 11.74 -4.41 -15.28
N GLU A 208 11.89 -5.71 -15.54
CA GLU A 208 11.40 -6.33 -16.77
C GLU A 208 9.88 -6.21 -16.90
N LYS A 209 9.13 -6.44 -15.82
CA LYS A 209 7.67 -6.21 -15.84
C LYS A 209 7.31 -4.75 -16.16
N THR A 210 8.09 -3.80 -15.64
CA THR A 210 7.86 -2.37 -15.87
C THR A 210 8.18 -1.98 -17.30
N LYS A 211 9.28 -2.50 -17.86
CA LYS A 211 9.66 -2.30 -19.27
C LYS A 211 8.60 -2.88 -20.21
N GLN A 212 8.18 -4.12 -20.00
CA GLN A 212 7.15 -4.76 -20.82
C GLN A 212 5.87 -3.92 -20.90
N ALA A 213 5.38 -3.42 -19.76
CA ALA A 213 4.21 -2.55 -19.73
C ALA A 213 4.46 -1.20 -20.42
N LEU A 214 5.66 -0.62 -20.27
CA LEU A 214 6.04 0.64 -20.91
C LEU A 214 6.16 0.49 -22.43
N ASP A 215 6.76 -0.59 -22.92
CA ASP A 215 6.93 -0.86 -24.34
C ASP A 215 5.56 -1.08 -25.00
N ALA A 216 4.69 -1.86 -24.36
CA ALA A 216 3.30 -2.04 -24.80
C ALA A 216 2.53 -0.71 -24.80
N THR A 217 2.68 0.12 -23.76
CA THR A 217 2.08 1.46 -23.69
C THR A 217 2.55 2.36 -24.83
N THR A 218 3.86 2.36 -25.10
CA THR A 218 4.49 3.20 -26.12
C THR A 218 4.07 2.78 -27.53
N LYS A 219 3.92 1.48 -27.76
CA LYS A 219 3.41 0.94 -29.03
C LYS A 219 1.92 1.21 -29.23
N ALA A 220 1.10 1.07 -28.19
CA ALA A 220 -0.36 1.17 -28.31
C ALA A 220 -0.86 2.59 -28.61
N LEU A 221 -0.18 3.63 -28.09
CA LEU A 221 -0.61 5.03 -28.28
C LEU A 221 -0.78 5.43 -29.76
N PRO A 222 0.24 5.30 -30.64
CA PRO A 222 0.08 5.64 -32.06
C PRO A 222 -0.90 4.73 -32.80
N GLU A 223 -1.02 3.46 -32.41
CA GLU A 223 -1.99 2.53 -33.00
C GLU A 223 -3.43 2.96 -32.71
N ILE A 224 -3.69 3.41 -31.48
CA ILE A 224 -5.00 3.96 -31.09
C ILE A 224 -5.30 5.24 -31.88
N ASP A 225 -4.32 6.13 -32.04
CA ASP A 225 -4.51 7.37 -32.82
C ASP A 225 -4.87 7.09 -34.28
N GLN A 226 -4.20 6.11 -34.89
CA GLN A 226 -4.52 5.67 -36.25
C GLN A 226 -5.92 5.05 -36.33
N ALA A 227 -6.30 4.22 -35.36
CA ALA A 227 -7.61 3.60 -35.33
C ALA A 227 -8.74 4.62 -35.17
N ILE A 228 -8.58 5.63 -34.29
CA ILE A 228 -9.54 6.72 -34.13
C ILE A 228 -9.67 7.51 -35.43
N LYS A 229 -8.55 7.84 -36.09
CA LYS A 229 -8.56 8.56 -37.37
C LYS A 229 -9.31 7.79 -38.46
N ALA A 230 -9.08 6.48 -38.57
CA ALA A 230 -9.76 5.62 -39.54
C ALA A 230 -11.29 5.56 -39.29
N LEU A 231 -11.72 5.53 -38.02
CA LEU A 231 -13.14 5.61 -37.67
C LEU A 231 -13.75 6.95 -38.07
N ASP A 232 -13.02 8.05 -37.94
CA ASP A 232 -13.48 9.38 -38.34
C ASP A 232 -13.56 9.55 -39.86
N GLU A 233 -12.69 8.89 -40.61
CA GLU A 233 -12.72 8.88 -42.07
C GLU A 233 -13.84 8.01 -42.63
N ALA A 234 -14.15 6.87 -41.98
CA ALA A 234 -15.20 5.96 -42.41
C ALA A 234 -16.64 6.47 -42.16
N ASN A 235 -16.81 7.49 -41.32
CA ASN A 235 -18.11 8.07 -40.95
C ASN A 235 -18.35 9.48 -41.54
N LYS A 236 -17.50 9.91 -42.49
CA LYS A 236 -17.69 11.11 -43.31
C LYS A 236 -18.37 10.73 -44.63
#